data_AF-A0A969ZEE3-F1
#
_entry.id   AF-A0A969ZEE3-F1
#
_cell.length_a   1.000
_cell.length_b   1.000
_cell.length_c   1.000
_cell.angle_alpha   90.00
_cell.angle_beta   90.00
_cell.angle_gamma   90.00
#
_symmetry.space_group_name_H-M   'P 1'
#
loop_
_entity.id
_entity.type
_entity.pdbx_description
1 polymer ?
#
loop_
_entity_poly.entity_id
_entity_poly.type
_entity_poly.pdbx_seq_one_letter_code
_entity_poly.pdbx_strand_id
1 'polypeptide(L)'
;MIRIQIIVVLSTVTTIFLDVYSAGISLESISKKLKSKYMQIVVCILGIGIAFFAPGTGFEGFLYLIGSVFAPMTAILITDYFILKRDSSDRKVNIINFIIWIVGFGIYRVFMRIDTPFGSTLPVMIIVAIICILINFIKNYGGRKNV
;
A
#
# COMPACT_ATOMS: atom_id res chain seq x y z
N MET A 1 -37.35 -4.67 0.30
CA MET A 1 -36.51 -4.51 -0.90
C MET A 1 -35.88 -3.11 -1.00
N ILE A 2 -36.67 -2.02 -0.97
CA ILE A 2 -36.17 -0.62 -1.06
C ILE A 2 -35.14 -0.23 0.02
N ARG A 3 -35.30 -0.70 1.27
CA ARG A 3 -34.36 -0.37 2.37
C ARG A 3 -32.92 -0.81 2.10
N ILE A 4 -32.73 -1.95 1.43
CA ILE A 4 -31.40 -2.51 1.16
C ILE A 4 -30.68 -1.69 0.07
N GLN A 5 -31.41 -1.24 -0.96
CA GLN A 5 -30.84 -0.44 -2.05
C GLN A 5 -30.34 0.92 -1.54
N ILE A 6 -31.07 1.56 -0.64
CA ILE A 6 -30.64 2.82 -0.02
C ILE A 6 -29.34 2.63 0.77
N ILE A 7 -29.24 1.52 1.53
CA ILE A 7 -28.03 1.20 2.30
C ILE A 7 -26.86 0.96 1.36
N VAL A 8 -27.04 0.20 0.27
CA VAL A 8 -25.98 -0.07 -0.71
C VAL A 8 -25.51 1.22 -1.36
N VAL A 9 -26.44 2.06 -1.86
CA VAL A 9 -26.09 3.35 -2.49
C VAL A 9 -25.34 4.25 -1.52
N LEU A 10 -25.84 4.38 -0.28
CA LEU A 10 -25.19 5.21 0.74
C LEU A 10 -23.80 4.68 1.11
N SER A 11 -23.64 3.36 1.22
CA SER A 11 -22.36 2.71 1.48
C SER A 11 -21.37 2.96 0.34
N THR A 12 -21.80 2.81 -0.91
CA THR A 12 -20.96 3.03 -2.09
C THR A 12 -20.50 4.48 -2.17
N VAL A 13 -21.41 5.45 -1.94
CA VAL A 13 -21.06 6.88 -1.90
C VAL A 13 -20.04 7.16 -0.81
N THR A 14 -20.24 6.60 0.39
CA THR A 14 -19.33 6.82 1.53
C THR A 14 -17.94 6.25 1.25
N THR A 15 -17.84 5.04 0.70
CA THR A 15 -16.53 4.43 0.37
C THR A 15 -15.81 5.21 -0.72
N ILE A 16 -16.47 5.56 -1.83
CA ILE A 16 -15.86 6.33 -2.93
C ILE A 16 -15.40 7.72 -2.45
N PHE A 17 -16.16 8.36 -1.57
CA PHE A 17 -15.76 9.65 -0.99
C PHE A 17 -14.43 9.54 -0.22
N LEU A 18 -14.28 8.51 0.61
CA LEU A 18 -13.04 8.28 1.38
C LEU A 18 -11.85 7.92 0.47
N ASP A 19 -12.08 7.13 -0.58
CA ASP A 19 -11.04 6.77 -1.55
C ASP A 19 -10.52 8.00 -2.30
N VAL A 20 -11.42 8.84 -2.84
CA VAL A 20 -11.05 10.07 -3.54
C VAL A 20 -10.38 11.08 -2.60
N TYR A 21 -10.90 11.22 -1.38
CA TYR A 21 -10.33 12.12 -0.38
C TYR A 21 -8.89 11.72 -0.02
N SER A 22 -8.65 10.44 0.28
CA SER A 22 -7.33 9.93 0.63
C SER A 22 -6.32 10.06 -0.51
N ALA A 23 -6.74 9.79 -1.76
CA ALA A 23 -5.92 10.01 -2.95
C ALA A 23 -5.56 11.49 -3.16
N GLY A 24 -6.53 12.40 -2.96
CA GLY A 24 -6.33 13.84 -3.09
C GLY A 24 -5.34 14.43 -2.09
N ILE A 25 -5.45 14.04 -0.81
CA ILE A 25 -4.49 14.45 0.24
C ILE A 25 -3.10 13.84 -0.01
N SER A 26 -3.04 12.59 -0.48
CA SER A 26 -1.75 11.95 -0.83
C SER A 26 -1.03 12.69 -1.96
N LEU A 27 -1.76 13.15 -2.98
CA LEU A 27 -1.21 13.96 -4.07
C LEU A 27 -0.74 15.35 -3.62
N GLU A 28 -1.49 16.00 -2.73
CA GLU A 28 -1.10 17.29 -2.12
C GLU A 28 0.17 17.15 -1.26
N SER A 29 0.32 16.04 -0.53
CA SER A 29 1.53 15.75 0.26
C SER A 29 2.78 15.57 -0.61
N ILE A 30 2.64 14.95 -1.78
CA ILE A 30 3.73 14.79 -2.77
C ILE A 30 4.07 16.14 -3.44
N SER A 31 3.07 16.93 -3.79
CA SER A 31 3.25 18.23 -4.42
C SER A 31 2.43 19.30 -3.71
N LYS A 32 3.07 20.06 -2.83
CA LYS A 32 2.48 21.19 -2.09
C LYS A 32 1.92 22.30 -2.98
N LYS A 33 2.20 22.26 -4.29
CA LYS A 33 1.66 23.21 -5.29
C LYS A 33 0.23 22.85 -5.71
N LEU A 34 -0.25 21.64 -5.41
CA LEU A 34 -1.55 21.13 -5.84
C LEU A 34 -2.53 21.19 -4.67
N LYS A 35 -3.56 22.04 -4.78
CA LYS A 35 -4.63 22.12 -3.78
C LYS A 35 -5.43 20.81 -3.78
N SER A 36 -5.58 20.16 -2.62
CA SER A 36 -6.28 18.88 -2.49
C SER A 36 -7.70 18.88 -3.06
N LYS A 37 -8.47 19.97 -2.91
CA LYS A 37 -9.83 20.08 -3.48
C LYS A 37 -9.88 19.85 -5.00
N TYR A 38 -8.89 20.34 -5.74
CA TYR A 38 -8.82 20.13 -7.18
C TYR A 38 -8.34 18.72 -7.54
N MET A 39 -7.39 18.18 -6.76
CA MET A 39 -6.91 16.82 -6.97
C MET A 39 -8.02 15.77 -6.77
N GLN A 40 -8.87 15.95 -5.77
CA GLN A 40 -10.04 15.09 -5.53
C GLN A 40 -10.99 15.06 -6.75
N ILE A 41 -11.29 16.22 -7.34
CA ILE A 41 -12.13 16.31 -8.54
C ILE A 41 -11.47 15.59 -9.72
N VAL A 42 -10.16 15.77 -9.91
CA VAL A 42 -9.40 15.10 -10.98
C VAL A 42 -9.44 13.57 -10.81
N VAL A 43 -9.21 13.07 -9.59
CA VAL A 43 -9.28 11.63 -9.29
C VAL A 43 -10.68 11.06 -9.56
N CYS A 44 -11.74 11.82 -9.23
CA CYS A 44 -13.12 11.41 -9.47
C CYS A 44 -13.42 11.28 -10.97
N ILE A 45 -13.04 12.27 -11.77
CA ILE A 45 -13.24 12.25 -13.24
C ILE A 45 -12.43 11.10 -13.87
N LEU A 46 -11.19 10.89 -13.43
CA LEU A 46 -10.37 9.76 -13.87
C LEU A 46 -11.01 8.41 -13.52
N GLY A 47 -11.53 8.27 -12.30
CA GLY A 47 -12.21 7.06 -11.85
C GLY A 47 -13.44 6.73 -12.70
N ILE A 48 -14.27 7.74 -13.00
CA ILE A 48 -15.40 7.60 -13.91
C ILE A 48 -14.93 7.17 -15.30
N GLY A 49 -13.89 7.81 -15.83
CA GLY A 49 -13.30 7.44 -17.11
C GLY A 49 -12.84 5.98 -17.14
N ILE A 50 -12.05 5.55 -16.16
CA ILE A 50 -11.58 4.16 -16.05
C ILE A 50 -12.78 3.21 -15.94
N ALA A 51 -13.82 3.55 -15.17
CA ALA A 51 -15.00 2.70 -15.01
C ALA A 51 -15.75 2.44 -16.32
N PHE A 52 -15.78 3.40 -17.26
CA PHE A 52 -16.39 3.21 -18.58
C PHE A 52 -15.59 2.25 -19.47
N PHE A 53 -14.26 2.24 -19.36
CA PHE A 53 -13.37 1.47 -20.22
C PHE A 53 -12.89 0.16 -19.60
N ALA A 54 -13.03 -0.04 -18.30
CA ALA A 54 -12.49 -1.19 -17.59
C ALA A 54 -13.25 -2.48 -17.92
N PRO A 55 -12.59 -3.50 -18.50
CA PRO A 55 -13.21 -4.80 -18.72
C PRO A 55 -13.30 -5.58 -17.39
N GLY A 56 -14.48 -6.16 -17.11
CA GLY A 56 -14.72 -6.92 -15.87
C GLY A 56 -13.83 -8.16 -15.68
N THR A 57 -13.24 -8.68 -16.77
CA THR A 57 -12.39 -9.89 -16.76
C THR A 57 -10.97 -9.65 -16.24
N GLY A 58 -10.49 -8.40 -16.24
CA GLY A 58 -9.13 -8.04 -15.79
C GLY A 58 -9.05 -7.58 -14.33
N PHE A 59 -10.19 -7.46 -13.65
CA PHE A 59 -10.27 -6.84 -12.32
C PHE A 59 -9.43 -7.60 -11.29
N GLU A 60 -9.52 -8.93 -11.27
CA GLU A 60 -8.75 -9.78 -10.35
C GLU A 60 -7.24 -9.55 -10.43
N GLY A 61 -6.69 -9.53 -11.65
CA GLY A 61 -5.26 -9.25 -11.88
C GLY A 61 -4.83 -7.87 -11.37
N PHE A 62 -5.72 -6.87 -11.48
CA PHE A 62 -5.50 -5.54 -10.94
C PHE A 62 -5.52 -5.51 -9.39
N LEU A 63 -6.47 -6.19 -8.75
CA LEU A 63 -6.45 -6.31 -7.28
C LEU A 63 -5.20 -7.00 -6.78
N TYR A 64 -4.75 -8.05 -7.48
CA TYR A 64 -3.51 -8.73 -7.14
C TYR A 64 -2.26 -7.86 -7.33
N LEU A 65 -2.25 -7.01 -8.35
CA LEU A 65 -1.20 -6.02 -8.54
C LEU A 65 -1.17 -5.04 -7.37
N ILE A 66 -2.31 -4.46 -7.01
CA ILE A 66 -2.43 -3.53 -5.88
C ILE A 66 -2.05 -4.21 -4.56
N GLY A 67 -2.53 -5.42 -4.31
CA GLY A 67 -2.19 -6.21 -3.13
C GLY A 67 -0.69 -6.48 -3.02
N SER A 68 -0.02 -6.77 -4.13
CA SER A 68 1.43 -7.00 -4.17
C SER A 68 2.27 -5.77 -3.82
N VAL A 69 1.73 -4.56 -4.05
CA VAL A 69 2.36 -3.28 -3.67
C VAL A 69 2.09 -2.99 -2.19
N PHE A 70 0.84 -3.11 -1.75
CA PHE A 70 0.44 -2.70 -0.40
C PHE A 70 0.86 -3.70 0.70
N ALA A 71 0.75 -5.01 0.49
CA ALA A 71 1.10 -6.01 1.50
C ALA A 71 2.56 -5.86 2.04
N PRO A 72 3.60 -5.79 1.19
CA PRO A 72 4.96 -5.56 1.69
C PRO A 72 5.14 -4.16 2.30
N MET A 73 4.43 -3.14 1.81
CA MET A 73 4.48 -1.79 2.38
C MET A 73 3.93 -1.77 3.81
N THR A 74 2.78 -2.41 4.04
CA THR A 74 2.15 -2.55 5.36
C THR A 74 3.03 -3.38 6.30
N ALA A 75 3.64 -4.46 5.81
CA ALA A 75 4.55 -5.27 6.62
C ALA A 75 5.76 -4.46 7.13
N ILE A 76 6.39 -3.67 6.26
CA ILE A 76 7.50 -2.80 6.63
C ILE A 76 7.03 -1.73 7.62
N LEU A 77 5.89 -1.09 7.36
CA LEU A 77 5.32 -0.06 8.26
C LEU A 77 5.09 -0.60 9.67
N ILE A 78 4.45 -1.76 9.80
CA ILE A 78 4.18 -2.39 11.11
C ILE A 78 5.49 -2.76 11.80
N THR A 79 6.44 -3.34 11.07
CA THR A 79 7.73 -3.78 11.62
C THR A 79 8.56 -2.61 12.11
N ASP A 80 8.68 -1.56 11.31
CA ASP A 80 9.48 -0.38 11.65
C ASP A 80 8.89 0.39 12.85
N TYR A 81 7.57 0.56 12.88
CA TYR A 81 6.89 1.31 13.92
C TYR A 81 6.79 0.53 15.24
N PHE A 82 6.34 -0.74 15.18
CA PHE A 82 6.02 -1.51 16.38
C PHE A 82 7.20 -2.31 16.95
N ILE A 83 8.02 -2.93 16.07
CA ILE A 83 9.10 -3.84 16.49
C ILE A 83 10.41 -3.07 16.64
N LEU A 84 10.83 -2.36 15.60
CA LEU A 84 12.12 -1.67 15.62
C LEU A 84 12.06 -0.35 16.42
N LYS A 85 10.85 0.18 16.67
CA LYS A 85 10.60 1.44 17.40
C LYS A 85 11.55 2.56 16.97
N ARG A 86 11.88 2.61 15.67
CA ARG A 86 12.82 3.60 15.15
C ARG A 86 12.07 4.89 14.88
N ASP A 87 12.42 5.94 15.60
CA ASP A 87 12.13 7.32 15.20
C ASP A 87 12.97 7.69 13.98
N SER A 88 12.56 7.21 12.82
CA SER A 88 13.15 7.60 11.53
C SER A 88 12.48 8.87 10.98
N SER A 89 11.91 9.71 11.84
CA SER A 89 11.25 10.98 11.48
C SER A 89 12.19 11.96 10.75
N ASP A 90 13.52 11.78 10.87
CA ASP A 90 14.53 12.67 10.30
C ASP A 90 15.08 12.23 8.92
N ARG A 91 14.70 11.05 8.40
CA ARG A 91 15.15 10.57 7.08
C ARG A 91 14.00 10.49 6.08
N LYS A 92 14.03 11.38 5.09
CA LYS A 92 13.02 11.52 4.03
C LYS A 92 12.76 10.25 3.22
N VAL A 93 13.78 9.39 3.01
CA VAL A 93 13.64 8.10 2.31
C VAL A 93 14.62 7.09 2.91
N ASN A 94 14.13 5.97 3.44
CA ASN A 94 14.99 4.84 3.79
C ASN A 94 15.15 3.93 2.57
N ILE A 95 16.24 4.12 1.83
CA ILE A 95 16.57 3.34 0.62
C ILE A 95 16.55 1.84 0.89
N ILE A 96 16.94 1.40 2.09
CA ILE A 96 16.94 -0.01 2.46
C ILE A 96 15.50 -0.56 2.49
N ASN A 97 14.58 0.15 3.13
CA ASN A 97 13.19 -0.26 3.18
C ASN A 97 12.54 -0.23 1.79
N PHE A 98 12.95 0.72 0.94
CA PHE A 98 12.50 0.76 -0.45
C PHE A 98 12.97 -0.46 -1.25
N ILE A 99 14.22 -0.90 -1.07
CA ILE A 99 14.73 -2.14 -1.69
C ILE A 99 13.97 -3.36 -1.15
N ILE A 100 13.77 -3.45 0.17
CA ILE A 100 13.01 -4.55 0.80
C ILE A 100 11.57 -4.59 0.27
N TRP A 101 10.96 -3.43 0.03
CA TRP A 101 9.64 -3.32 -0.55
C TRP A 101 9.60 -3.87 -1.99
N ILE A 102 10.56 -3.52 -2.85
CA ILE A 102 10.68 -4.08 -4.22
C ILE A 102 10.87 -5.60 -4.17
N VAL A 103 11.71 -6.09 -3.27
CA VAL A 103 11.91 -7.54 -3.07
C VAL A 103 10.61 -8.20 -2.62
N GLY A 104 9.90 -7.59 -1.67
CA GLY A 104 8.60 -8.06 -1.19
C GLY A 104 7.54 -8.11 -2.29
N PHE A 105 7.51 -7.12 -3.18
CA PHE A 105 6.66 -7.12 -4.37
C PHE A 105 6.97 -8.32 -5.29
N GLY A 106 8.25 -8.59 -5.54
CA GLY A 106 8.69 -9.76 -6.32
C GLY A 106 8.27 -11.09 -5.66
N ILE A 107 8.49 -11.22 -4.35
CA ILE A 107 8.10 -12.41 -3.58
C ILE A 107 6.59 -12.61 -3.66
N TYR A 108 5.78 -11.55 -3.51
CA TYR A 108 4.33 -11.64 -3.62
C TYR A 108 3.88 -12.19 -4.97
N ARG A 109 4.48 -11.71 -6.06
CA ARG A 109 4.14 -12.16 -7.43
C ARG A 109 4.49 -13.62 -7.66
N VAL A 110 5.56 -14.12 -7.04
CA VAL A 110 5.94 -15.55 -7.08
C VAL A 110 4.97 -16.37 -6.22
N PHE A 111 4.65 -15.90 -5.02
CA PHE A 111 3.74 -16.59 -4.09
C PHE A 111 2.31 -16.71 -4.62
N MET A 112 1.86 -15.80 -5.48
CA MET A 112 0.56 -15.95 -6.15
C MET A 112 0.47 -17.14 -7.10
N ARG A 113 1.59 -17.75 -7.48
CA ARG A 113 1.59 -19.00 -8.28
C ARG A 113 1.50 -20.26 -7.41
N ILE A 114 1.53 -20.11 -6.09
CA ILE A 114 1.55 -21.19 -5.13
C ILE A 114 0.22 -21.15 -4.38
N ASP A 115 -0.56 -22.21 -4.47
CA ASP A 115 -1.82 -22.32 -3.72
C ASP A 115 -1.53 -22.47 -2.23
N THR A 116 -1.66 -21.38 -1.48
CA THR A 116 -1.57 -21.38 -0.02
C THR A 116 -2.96 -21.38 0.62
N PRO A 117 -3.18 -22.15 1.71
CA PRO A 117 -4.49 -22.27 2.36
C PRO A 117 -5.05 -20.94 2.91
N PHE A 118 -4.17 -19.97 3.21
CA PHE A 118 -4.51 -18.69 3.83
C PHE A 118 -4.39 -17.50 2.85
N GLY A 119 -4.24 -17.77 1.55
CA GLY A 119 -3.91 -16.75 0.54
C GLY A 119 -2.44 -16.33 0.57
N SER A 120 -1.99 -15.61 -0.46
CA SER A 120 -0.59 -15.23 -0.67
C SER A 120 -0.13 -14.04 0.18
N THR A 121 -1.06 -13.23 0.69
CA THR A 121 -0.78 -11.98 1.42
C THR A 121 -0.13 -12.22 2.79
N LEU A 122 -0.72 -13.11 3.61
CA LEU A 122 -0.25 -13.37 4.97
C LEU A 122 1.19 -13.92 5.03
N PRO A 123 1.55 -14.97 4.26
CA PRO A 123 2.92 -15.46 4.23
C PRO A 123 3.93 -14.40 3.77
N VAL A 124 3.57 -13.61 2.76
CA VAL A 124 4.46 -12.56 2.24
C VAL A 124 4.72 -11.48 3.29
N MET A 125 3.69 -11.05 4.03
CA MET A 125 3.88 -10.06 5.09
C MET A 125 4.83 -10.56 6.18
N ILE A 126 4.72 -11.84 6.57
CA ILE A 126 5.62 -12.44 7.57
C ILE A 126 7.07 -12.49 7.04
N ILE A 127 7.26 -12.96 5.80
CA ILE A 127 8.58 -13.04 5.18
C ILE A 127 9.22 -11.66 5.09
N VAL A 128 8.48 -10.66 4.59
CA VAL A 128 8.97 -9.28 4.46
C VAL A 128 9.30 -8.67 5.82
N ALA A 129 8.50 -8.92 6.86
CA ALA A 129 8.77 -8.47 8.22
C ALA A 129 10.08 -9.07 8.76
N ILE A 130 10.30 -10.38 8.59
CA ILE A 130 11.53 -11.06 9.02
C ILE A 130 12.75 -10.50 8.28
N ILE A 131 12.66 -10.34 6.96
CA ILE A 131 13.73 -9.74 6.15
C ILE A 131 14.04 -8.31 6.64
N CYS A 132 13.00 -7.52 6.93
CA CYS A 132 13.16 -6.17 7.45
C CYS A 132 13.90 -6.16 8.79
N ILE A 133 13.53 -7.04 9.72
CA ILE A 133 14.21 -7.16 11.02
C ILE A 133 15.68 -7.56 10.83
N LEU A 134 15.96 -8.60 10.05
CA LEU A 134 17.31 -9.13 9.85
C LEU A 134 18.25 -8.08 9.24
N ILE A 135 17.82 -7.43 8.14
CA ILE A 135 18.65 -6.42 7.46
C ILE A 135 18.93 -5.24 8.39
N ASN A 136 17.92 -4.78 9.12
CA ASN A 136 18.08 -3.67 10.04
C ASN A 136 18.89 -4.03 11.28
N PHE A 137 18.84 -5.28 11.74
CA PHE A 137 19.67 -5.80 12.82
C PHE A 137 21.14 -5.84 12.41
N ILE A 138 21.46 -6.36 11.21
CA ILE A 138 22.81 -6.36 10.64
C ILE A 138 23.35 -4.93 10.50
N LYS A 139 22.53 -4.01 9.99
CA LYS A 139 22.90 -2.59 9.88
C LYS A 139 23.22 -1.97 11.25
N ASN A 140 22.45 -2.29 12.28
CA ASN A 140 22.71 -1.78 13.64
C ASN A 140 24.01 -2.34 14.22
N TYR A 141 24.34 -3.60 13.92
CA TYR A 141 25.59 -4.21 14.35
C TYR A 141 26.81 -3.62 13.63
N GLY A 142 26.69 -3.28 12.34
CA GLY A 142 27.74 -2.62 11.56
C GLY A 142 27.88 -1.11 11.81
N GLY A 143 26.90 -0.47 12.47
CA GLY A 143 26.81 0.99 12.65
C GLY A 143 27.51 1.55 13.89
N ARG A 144 28.17 0.74 14.73
CA ARG A 144 28.97 1.22 15.87
C ARG A 144 30.41 1.59 15.49
N LYS A 145 30.58 2.21 14.32
CA LYS A 145 31.77 2.97 13.93
C LYS A 145 31.31 4.19 13.17
N ASN A 146 31.07 5.28 13.90
CA ASN A 146 31.64 6.61 13.65
C ASN A 146 30.99 7.56 14.64
N VAL A 147 31.79 7.88 15.66
CA VAL A 147 31.68 9.04 16.55
C VAL A 147 31.57 10.31 15.71
#